data_AF-A0AAD6WNJ1-F1
#
_entry.id   AF-A0AAD6WNJ1-F1
#
_cell.length_a   1.000
_cell.length_b   1.000
_cell.length_c   1.000
_cell.angle_alpha   90.00
_cell.angle_beta   90.00
_cell.angle_gamma   90.00
#
_symmetry.space_group_name_H-M   'P 1'
#
loop_
_entity.id
_entity.type
_entity.pdbx_description
1 polymer ?
#
loop_
_entity_poly.entity_id
_entity_poly.type
_entity_poly.pdbx_seq_one_letter_code
_entity_poly.pdbx_strand_id
1 'polypeptide(L)'
;MPDRDLHFHPIHRESNIEEFDVFIAGSGPIGATYARCLVDAGYNVLMVEIGDQDTRIPAEHKKNEIEYQKDIDRFVKVIQGALSVVSIPRSQTIVPTLGPAAWTASDPNKMWITNGRNSFQGEHNNLGAEAVTRGVGGMSTHWTCATPEFLPGLERPVIFTQPSTDDAEWTLLYNSAKSLIGTSDTQFNQSIRHNVVLEALQKAYPDRGVKALPLACHRLAEGSPYVQWHAASNVYGDMFTDPNKQNKQGVKRGYFKLLTNTRCTRFELDSSTTVGHKVALVEVQDLLDARLVSENSHPEIDFYIKAKAYVVAAGAVATPQILANSGFGATNDRVAHIIPNLATRITEQPMAFCQIALLQVDEIDDPKIPRPSWWTRAVETHKRNFGNVDPLPIPFQDPEPQVTIPASLERPWHTQIHRDAFSYGEVGPTLDSRIVVDLRFFGMQDGVPENRMIFQTQIKDEYGMPQPTFEYKPTPKYAEETQRMMEDMTSVANKLGAYLPKSEPQFMTPGLALHLGGTTRLGLGEHKDISVANFNSQIWNFSNLFVGGNGTIPTPFGANPTLTSMCLAMRAAHKIAESLDGSFSPALPTEVLRPTPASWLSWTTDPNDPNFPIHTRTVHKQV
;
A
#
# COMPACT_ATOMS: atom_id res chain seq x y z
N MET A 1 4.93 22.15 -29.33
CA MET A 1 6.34 22.04 -28.89
C MET A 1 7.28 21.97 -30.10
N PRO A 2 7.84 23.09 -30.61
CA PRO A 2 8.74 23.00 -31.76
C PRO A 2 10.25 23.06 -31.47
N ASP A 3 10.73 23.45 -30.28
CA ASP A 3 12.16 23.81 -30.09
C ASP A 3 12.92 23.09 -28.96
N ARG A 4 12.47 21.91 -28.50
CA ARG A 4 13.31 21.03 -27.66
C ARG A 4 13.76 19.82 -28.47
N ASP A 5 15.07 19.58 -28.54
CA ASP A 5 15.60 18.31 -29.06
C ASP A 5 15.13 17.18 -28.14
N LEU A 6 14.15 16.39 -28.60
CA LEU A 6 13.53 15.35 -27.79
C LEU A 6 14.44 14.12 -27.76
N HIS A 7 15.13 13.94 -26.64
CA HIS A 7 15.96 12.76 -26.40
C HIS A 7 15.10 11.57 -25.92
N PHE A 8 14.71 10.69 -26.83
CA PHE A 8 13.96 9.48 -26.45
C PHE A 8 14.84 8.48 -25.69
N HIS A 9 14.23 7.81 -24.71
CA HIS A 9 14.89 6.78 -23.92
C HIS A 9 15.39 5.63 -24.84
N PRO A 10 16.61 5.09 -24.64
CA PRO A 10 17.18 4.02 -25.47
C PRO A 10 16.28 2.79 -25.64
N ILE A 11 15.43 2.51 -24.63
CA ILE A 11 14.48 1.40 -24.64
C ILE A 11 13.64 1.29 -25.92
N HIS A 12 13.25 2.42 -26.52
CA HIS A 12 12.47 2.42 -27.78
C HIS A 12 13.23 1.74 -28.93
N ARG A 13 14.54 1.99 -29.02
CA ARG A 13 15.43 1.36 -30.02
C ARG A 13 15.74 -0.08 -29.66
N GLU A 14 16.01 -0.36 -28.38
CA GLU A 14 16.34 -1.71 -27.90
C GLU A 14 15.18 -2.71 -28.05
N SER A 15 13.95 -2.27 -27.79
CA SER A 15 12.76 -3.11 -27.93
C SER A 15 12.17 -3.08 -29.33
N ASN A 16 12.64 -2.19 -30.22
CA ASN A 16 12.03 -1.90 -31.52
C ASN A 16 10.54 -1.52 -31.40
N ILE A 17 10.20 -0.71 -30.39
CA ILE A 17 8.84 -0.21 -30.13
C ILE A 17 8.90 1.31 -30.13
N GLU A 18 8.34 1.97 -31.15
CA GLU A 18 8.32 3.43 -31.24
C GLU A 18 7.37 4.07 -30.21
N GLU A 19 6.26 3.40 -29.91
CA GLU A 19 5.25 3.86 -28.96
C GLU A 19 4.68 2.64 -28.22
N PHE A 20 4.86 2.60 -26.90
CA PHE A 20 4.30 1.54 -26.06
C PHE A 20 2.78 1.67 -25.98
N ASP A 21 2.08 0.58 -25.72
CA ASP A 21 0.64 0.65 -25.49
C ASP A 21 0.36 1.35 -24.16
N VAL A 22 1.12 0.99 -23.11
CA VAL A 22 0.95 1.58 -21.77
C VAL A 22 2.28 1.88 -21.10
N PHE A 23 2.39 3.07 -20.53
CA PHE A 23 3.43 3.45 -19.57
C PHE A 23 2.88 3.40 -18.14
N ILE A 24 3.64 2.87 -17.19
CA ILE A 24 3.29 2.80 -15.76
C ILE A 24 4.42 3.37 -14.91
N ALA A 25 4.12 4.37 -14.08
CA ALA A 25 5.02 4.84 -13.02
C ALA A 25 4.68 4.18 -11.68
N GLY A 26 5.65 3.46 -11.10
CA GLY A 26 5.55 2.77 -9.83
C GLY A 26 5.31 1.25 -9.97
N SER A 27 6.13 0.46 -9.28
CA SER A 27 6.13 -1.01 -9.34
C SER A 27 5.49 -1.70 -8.14
N GLY A 28 4.80 -0.94 -7.29
CA GLY A 28 4.02 -1.49 -6.17
C GLY A 28 2.89 -2.43 -6.64
N PRO A 29 2.15 -3.06 -5.71
CA PRO A 29 1.13 -4.07 -6.03
C PRO A 29 0.03 -3.54 -6.97
N ILE A 30 -0.24 -2.23 -6.97
CA ILE A 30 -1.22 -1.61 -7.85
C ILE A 30 -0.66 -1.43 -9.27
N GLY A 31 0.56 -0.91 -9.42
CA GLY A 31 1.22 -0.84 -10.72
C GLY A 31 1.41 -2.23 -11.35
N ALA A 32 1.74 -3.22 -10.51
CA ALA A 32 1.80 -4.62 -10.89
C ALA A 32 0.43 -5.17 -11.35
N THR A 33 -0.68 -4.73 -10.73
CA THR A 33 -2.04 -5.12 -11.13
C THR A 33 -2.40 -4.58 -12.52
N TYR A 34 -2.09 -3.30 -12.81
CA TYR A 34 -2.24 -2.75 -14.16
C TYR A 34 -1.42 -3.54 -15.17
N ALA A 35 -0.12 -3.74 -14.89
CA ALA A 35 0.78 -4.48 -15.77
C ALA A 35 0.28 -5.90 -16.02
N ARG A 36 -0.14 -6.63 -14.97
CA ARG A 36 -0.65 -8.00 -15.09
C ARG A 36 -1.85 -8.06 -16.02
N CYS A 37 -2.88 -7.25 -15.79
CA CYS A 37 -4.09 -7.26 -16.61
C CYS A 37 -3.82 -6.91 -18.07
N LEU A 38 -2.93 -5.95 -18.33
CA LEU A 38 -2.67 -5.45 -19.68
C LEU A 38 -1.69 -6.33 -20.47
N VAL A 39 -0.63 -6.82 -19.83
CA VAL A 39 0.36 -7.70 -20.49
C VAL A 39 -0.27 -9.05 -20.82
N ASP A 40 -1.07 -9.64 -19.92
CA ASP A 40 -1.78 -10.89 -20.19
C ASP A 40 -2.85 -10.75 -21.29
N ALA A 41 -3.30 -9.51 -21.57
CA ALA A 41 -4.18 -9.18 -22.70
C ALA A 41 -3.43 -8.91 -24.01
N GLY A 42 -2.08 -8.95 -24.01
CA GLY A 42 -1.25 -8.82 -25.21
C GLY A 42 -0.67 -7.42 -25.45
N TYR A 43 -0.89 -6.46 -24.55
CA TYR A 43 -0.40 -5.09 -24.73
C TYR A 43 1.05 -4.91 -24.28
N ASN A 44 1.80 -4.06 -24.99
CA ASN A 44 3.18 -3.75 -24.67
C ASN A 44 3.26 -2.69 -23.56
N VAL A 45 3.78 -3.08 -22.40
CA VAL A 45 3.80 -2.28 -21.20
C VAL A 45 5.24 -1.97 -20.77
N LEU A 46 5.53 -0.68 -20.59
CA LEU A 46 6.77 -0.21 -19.98
C LEU A 46 6.47 0.34 -18.58
N MET A 47 7.17 -0.18 -17.59
CA MET A 47 7.06 0.24 -16.19
C MET A 47 8.37 0.87 -15.72
N VAL A 48 8.29 1.95 -14.96
CA VAL A 48 9.44 2.58 -14.30
C VAL A 48 9.28 2.58 -12.78
N GLU A 49 10.38 2.34 -12.08
CA GLU A 49 10.49 2.39 -10.63
C GLU A 49 11.68 3.26 -10.23
N ILE A 50 11.46 4.17 -9.28
CA ILE A 50 12.52 5.09 -8.82
C ILE A 50 13.57 4.37 -7.98
N GLY A 51 13.18 3.33 -7.24
CA GLY A 51 14.12 2.51 -6.48
C GLY A 51 14.66 1.31 -7.24
N ASP A 52 15.53 0.55 -6.58
CA ASP A 52 16.17 -0.65 -7.14
C ASP A 52 15.47 -1.95 -6.69
N GLN A 53 15.94 -3.07 -7.24
CA GLN A 53 15.54 -4.41 -6.85
C GLN A 53 16.37 -4.89 -5.64
N ASP A 54 15.73 -4.96 -4.47
CA ASP A 54 16.38 -5.38 -3.22
C ASP A 54 16.35 -6.90 -2.96
N THR A 55 15.57 -7.65 -3.73
CA THR A 55 15.31 -9.08 -3.51
C THR A 55 15.70 -9.91 -4.71
N ARG A 56 16.09 -11.18 -4.50
CA ARG A 56 16.49 -12.09 -5.58
C ARG A 56 15.41 -12.24 -6.65
N ILE A 57 14.17 -12.47 -6.24
CA ILE A 57 13.01 -12.40 -7.13
C ILE A 57 12.50 -10.96 -7.05
N PRO A 58 12.30 -10.26 -8.17
CA PRO A 58 11.81 -8.88 -8.14
C PRO A 58 10.52 -8.76 -7.32
N ALA A 59 10.47 -7.75 -6.45
CA ALA A 59 9.27 -7.40 -5.68
C ALA A 59 8.80 -8.45 -4.67
N GLU A 60 9.70 -9.34 -4.23
CA GLU A 60 9.39 -10.35 -3.22
C GLU A 60 9.25 -9.75 -1.82
N HIS A 61 8.39 -10.36 -1.00
CA HIS A 61 8.28 -10.02 0.41
C HIS A 61 9.58 -10.35 1.18
N LYS A 62 10.22 -9.35 1.78
CA LYS A 62 11.49 -9.51 2.50
C LYS A 62 11.36 -10.45 3.71
N LYS A 63 10.20 -10.47 4.37
CA LYS A 63 9.84 -11.40 5.47
C LYS A 63 9.84 -12.89 5.09
N ASN A 64 9.91 -13.22 3.79
CA ASN A 64 10.01 -14.61 3.34
C ASN A 64 11.39 -15.23 3.59
N GLU A 65 12.40 -14.44 3.90
CA GLU A 65 13.69 -14.95 4.34
C GLU A 65 13.54 -15.75 5.65
N ILE A 66 14.17 -16.94 5.68
CA ILE A 66 14.07 -17.88 6.81
C ILE A 66 14.50 -17.23 8.12
N GLU A 67 15.48 -16.33 8.08
CA GLU A 67 16.01 -15.63 9.26
C GLU A 67 14.93 -14.78 9.94
N TYR A 68 14.16 -13.99 9.19
CA TYR A 68 13.10 -13.15 9.75
C TYR A 68 11.89 -13.97 10.26
N GLN A 69 11.67 -15.17 9.73
CA GLN A 69 10.62 -16.05 10.27
C GLN A 69 11.06 -16.81 11.52
N LYS A 70 12.38 -16.90 11.77
CA LYS A 70 12.94 -17.41 13.02
C LYS A 70 13.02 -16.33 14.09
N ASP A 71 13.23 -15.09 13.69
CA ASP A 71 13.31 -13.92 14.56
C ASP A 71 12.55 -12.74 13.92
N ILE A 72 11.25 -12.69 14.22
CA ILE A 72 10.32 -11.71 13.66
C ILE A 72 10.67 -10.28 14.09
N ASP A 73 11.22 -10.10 15.30
CA ASP A 73 11.54 -8.78 15.84
C ASP A 73 12.69 -8.13 15.05
N ARG A 74 13.57 -8.91 14.41
CA ARG A 74 14.59 -8.34 13.49
C ARG A 74 13.99 -7.74 12.23
N PHE A 75 12.81 -8.18 11.80
CA PHE A 75 12.14 -7.62 10.62
C PHE A 75 11.67 -6.17 10.84
N VAL A 76 11.49 -5.75 12.10
CA VAL A 76 11.21 -4.35 12.47
C VAL A 76 12.26 -3.40 11.87
N LYS A 77 13.54 -3.78 11.90
CA LYS A 77 14.64 -2.97 11.35
C LYS A 77 14.60 -2.86 9.83
N VAL A 78 14.13 -3.90 9.15
CA VAL A 78 13.93 -3.90 7.69
C VAL A 78 12.85 -2.87 7.31
N ILE A 79 11.76 -2.81 8.08
CA ILE A 79 10.70 -1.83 7.88
C ILE A 79 11.22 -0.41 8.15
N GLN A 80 11.88 -0.19 9.30
CA GLN A 80 12.46 1.12 9.65
C GLN A 80 13.44 1.63 8.58
N GLY A 81 14.30 0.77 8.04
CA GLY A 81 15.25 1.14 6.99
C GLY A 81 14.61 1.43 5.63
N ALA A 82 13.40 0.93 5.38
CA ALA A 82 12.68 1.11 4.12
C ALA A 82 11.69 2.29 4.11
N LEU A 83 11.40 2.89 5.26
CA LEU A 83 10.45 4.00 5.40
C LEU A 83 11.19 5.34 5.40
N SER A 84 11.05 6.09 4.30
CA SER A 84 11.56 7.46 4.16
C SER A 84 10.45 8.45 4.52
N VAL A 85 10.60 9.17 5.63
CA VAL A 85 9.58 10.12 6.12
C VAL A 85 9.36 11.24 5.12
N VAL A 86 8.10 11.57 4.85
CA VAL A 86 7.70 12.47 3.76
C VAL A 86 7.99 13.93 4.06
N SER A 87 7.62 14.41 5.25
CA SER A 87 7.70 15.83 5.59
C SER A 87 8.11 16.03 7.05
N ILE A 88 9.40 16.24 7.26
CA ILE A 88 9.97 16.47 8.59
C ILE A 88 10.03 17.98 8.83
N PRO A 89 9.33 18.52 9.85
CA PRO A 89 9.36 19.95 10.14
C PRO A 89 10.76 20.39 10.62
N ARG A 90 10.96 21.71 10.66
CA ARG A 90 12.14 22.33 11.27
C ARG A 90 12.37 21.83 12.70
N SER A 91 13.62 21.82 13.15
CA SER A 91 13.96 21.42 14.52
C SER A 91 13.81 22.60 15.48
N GLN A 92 13.17 22.38 16.63
CA GLN A 92 13.18 23.32 17.76
C GLN A 92 14.20 22.93 18.85
N THR A 93 14.94 21.84 18.67
CA THR A 93 15.87 21.35 19.70
C THR A 93 17.06 22.28 19.87
N ILE A 94 17.20 22.84 21.07
CA ILE A 94 18.40 23.57 21.51
C ILE A 94 19.30 22.57 22.24
N VAL A 95 20.60 22.52 21.88
CA VAL A 95 21.60 21.66 22.54
C VAL A 95 22.59 22.56 23.30
N PRO A 96 22.22 23.07 24.50
CA PRO A 96 23.03 24.05 25.22
C PRO A 96 24.30 23.44 25.84
N THR A 97 24.42 22.12 25.83
CA THR A 97 25.53 21.36 26.42
C THR A 97 26.65 21.05 25.41
N LEU A 98 26.61 21.62 24.20
CA LEU A 98 27.73 21.52 23.26
C LEU A 98 28.98 22.14 23.88
N GLY A 99 30.12 21.50 23.69
CA GLY A 99 31.40 22.02 24.18
C GLY A 99 31.62 23.46 23.68
N PRO A 100 32.18 24.39 24.48
CA PRO A 100 32.27 25.80 24.09
C PRO A 100 33.07 26.08 22.81
N ALA A 101 33.94 25.14 22.40
CA ALA A 101 34.70 25.21 21.16
C ALA A 101 33.95 24.66 19.94
N ALA A 102 32.82 23.99 20.13
CA ALA A 102 32.02 23.46 19.04
C ALA A 102 31.35 24.60 18.28
N TRP A 103 31.32 24.48 16.94
CA TRP A 103 30.60 25.44 16.12
C TRP A 103 29.11 25.42 16.46
N THR A 104 28.55 26.60 16.65
CA THR A 104 27.11 26.82 16.84
C THR A 104 26.69 27.97 15.95
N ALA A 105 25.48 27.92 15.40
CA ALA A 105 24.96 29.05 14.65
C ALA A 105 24.81 30.24 15.60
N SER A 106 25.28 31.42 15.18
CA SER A 106 25.15 32.65 15.96
C SER A 106 23.70 33.13 16.10
N ASP A 107 22.82 32.70 15.19
CA ASP A 107 21.39 32.94 15.21
C ASP A 107 20.65 31.59 15.33
N PRO A 108 20.04 31.29 16.50
CA PRO A 108 19.27 30.06 16.71
C PRO A 108 18.15 29.86 15.69
N ASN A 109 17.59 30.94 15.11
CA ASN A 109 16.55 30.85 14.08
C ASN A 109 17.06 30.26 12.76
N LYS A 110 18.37 30.22 12.55
CA LYS A 110 19.02 29.63 11.38
C LYS A 110 19.42 28.17 11.56
N MET A 111 19.36 27.61 12.77
CA MET A 111 19.62 26.18 13.02
C MET A 111 18.50 25.26 12.48
N TRP A 112 17.41 25.85 12.00
CA TRP A 112 16.14 25.16 11.81
C TRP A 112 16.05 24.28 10.56
N ILE A 113 16.85 24.58 9.52
CA ILE A 113 16.89 23.81 8.27
C ILE A 113 18.18 22.98 8.27
N THR A 114 18.08 21.77 8.79
CA THR A 114 19.17 20.80 8.86
C THR A 114 18.65 19.44 8.38
N ASN A 115 19.54 18.59 7.85
CA ASN A 115 19.25 17.19 7.53
C ASN A 115 17.99 16.97 6.67
N GLY A 116 17.81 17.77 5.60
CA GLY A 116 16.69 17.60 4.67
C GLY A 116 15.31 18.05 5.19
N ARG A 117 15.24 18.76 6.32
CA ARG A 117 13.96 19.22 6.90
C ARG A 117 13.19 20.17 5.98
N ASN A 118 11.88 19.95 5.91
CA ASN A 118 10.93 20.80 5.20
C ASN A 118 10.70 22.10 5.96
N SER A 119 11.11 23.21 5.35
CA SER A 119 11.05 24.54 5.92
C SER A 119 9.64 25.16 5.94
N PHE A 120 8.70 24.56 5.22
CA PHE A 120 7.28 24.96 5.13
C PHE A 120 6.36 24.11 6.00
N GLN A 121 6.84 22.98 6.53
CA GLN A 121 6.01 22.08 7.34
C GLN A 121 5.81 22.63 8.75
N GLY A 122 4.56 22.81 9.15
CA GLY A 122 4.18 23.08 10.54
C GLY A 122 4.14 21.81 11.38
N GLU A 123 4.50 21.90 12.66
CA GLU A 123 4.58 20.74 13.58
C GLU A 123 3.20 20.16 13.93
N HIS A 124 2.21 21.03 14.17
CA HIS A 124 0.86 20.62 14.60
C HIS A 124 -0.13 20.44 13.44
N ASN A 125 0.35 20.52 12.20
CA ASN A 125 -0.46 20.43 10.99
C ASN A 125 0.20 19.45 10.02
N ASN A 126 0.51 18.25 10.49
CA ASN A 126 1.37 17.29 9.79
C ASN A 126 0.87 15.85 9.95
N LEU A 127 1.20 15.02 8.97
CA LEU A 127 1.27 13.56 9.12
C LEU A 127 2.74 13.20 9.38
N GLY A 128 3.19 13.42 10.61
CA GLY A 128 4.62 13.41 10.97
C GLY A 128 5.33 12.06 10.83
N ALA A 129 4.59 10.96 10.73
CA ALA A 129 5.11 9.62 10.49
C ALA A 129 4.75 9.08 9.10
N GLU A 130 4.08 9.86 8.25
CA GLU A 130 3.84 9.48 6.87
C GLU A 130 5.19 9.24 6.18
N ALA A 131 5.31 8.09 5.52
CA ALA A 131 6.55 7.66 4.90
C ALA A 131 6.28 7.02 3.54
N VAL A 132 7.31 6.99 2.70
CA VAL A 132 7.31 6.30 1.41
C VAL A 132 8.41 5.25 1.36
N THR A 133 8.19 4.20 0.57
CA THR A 133 9.21 3.19 0.26
C THR A 133 9.46 3.19 -1.23
N ARG A 134 10.73 3.37 -1.59
CA ARG A 134 11.22 3.42 -2.98
C ARG A 134 12.01 2.14 -3.24
N GLY A 135 11.57 1.35 -4.21
CA GLY A 135 12.13 0.02 -4.47
C GLY A 135 11.13 -0.84 -5.23
N VAL A 136 11.64 -1.83 -5.97
CA VAL A 136 10.79 -2.71 -6.75
C VAL A 136 9.79 -3.45 -5.86
N GLY A 137 8.49 -3.26 -6.10
CA GLY A 137 7.41 -3.77 -5.26
C GLY A 137 6.90 -2.82 -4.18
N GLY A 138 7.57 -1.70 -3.95
CA GLY A 138 7.20 -0.69 -2.95
C GLY A 138 6.98 -1.28 -1.56
N MET A 139 5.96 -0.76 -0.85
CA MET A 139 5.62 -1.21 0.50
C MET A 139 5.17 -2.68 0.58
N SER A 140 4.76 -3.31 -0.53
CA SER A 140 4.38 -4.75 -0.48
C SER A 140 5.56 -5.67 -0.14
N THR A 141 6.80 -5.17 -0.22
CA THR A 141 7.98 -5.91 0.21
C THR A 141 8.09 -6.07 1.73
N HIS A 142 7.32 -5.30 2.50
CA HIS A 142 7.38 -5.31 3.97
C HIS A 142 6.03 -5.12 4.69
N TRP A 143 4.92 -5.07 3.96
CA TRP A 143 3.58 -4.89 4.53
C TRP A 143 3.15 -6.08 5.41
N THR A 144 2.05 -5.89 6.13
CA THR A 144 1.47 -6.90 7.03
C THR A 144 0.52 -7.88 6.31
N CYS A 145 0.33 -7.70 5.01
CA CYS A 145 -0.51 -8.54 4.14
C CYS A 145 -2.01 -8.59 4.49
N ALA A 146 -2.53 -7.74 5.38
CA ALA A 146 -3.96 -7.67 5.67
C ALA A 146 -4.76 -7.18 4.45
N THR A 147 -5.73 -7.97 4.01
CA THR A 147 -6.56 -7.71 2.81
C THR A 147 -8.06 -7.82 3.10
N PRO A 148 -8.61 -7.04 4.04
CA PRO A 148 -10.05 -6.97 4.26
C PRO A 148 -10.79 -6.34 3.06
N GLU A 149 -12.06 -6.69 2.91
CA GLU A 149 -12.98 -5.93 2.06
C GLU A 149 -13.51 -4.72 2.83
N PHE A 150 -13.78 -3.62 2.12
CA PHE A 150 -14.44 -2.45 2.70
C PHE A 150 -15.92 -2.70 2.94
N LEU A 151 -16.42 -2.25 4.09
CA LEU A 151 -17.83 -2.40 4.47
C LEU A 151 -18.76 -1.55 3.56
N PRO A 152 -19.79 -2.15 2.93
CA PRO A 152 -20.81 -1.41 2.18
C PRO A 152 -21.57 -0.41 3.05
N GLY A 153 -21.77 0.81 2.55
CA GLY A 153 -22.47 1.87 3.27
C GLY A 153 -21.62 2.62 4.32
N LEU A 154 -20.36 2.22 4.52
CA LEU A 154 -19.41 2.91 5.41
C LEU A 154 -18.12 3.25 4.68
N GLU A 155 -17.38 2.23 4.26
CA GLU A 155 -16.03 2.37 3.70
C GLU A 155 -16.02 2.22 2.18
N ARG A 156 -16.86 1.32 1.65
CA ARG A 156 -16.84 0.92 0.24
C ARG A 156 -17.37 2.06 -0.64
N PRO A 157 -16.59 2.56 -1.63
CA PRO A 157 -17.07 3.57 -2.56
C PRO A 157 -18.24 3.07 -3.40
N VAL A 158 -19.15 3.97 -3.79
CA VAL A 158 -20.27 3.67 -4.70
C VAL A 158 -19.85 4.01 -6.13
N ILE A 159 -19.75 3.00 -6.99
CA ILE A 159 -19.41 3.11 -8.42
C ILE A 159 -20.70 3.27 -9.24
N PHE A 160 -21.75 2.52 -8.89
CA PHE A 160 -23.04 2.54 -9.57
C PHE A 160 -24.16 2.96 -8.62
N THR A 161 -25.07 3.81 -9.09
CA THR A 161 -26.22 4.27 -8.30
C THR A 161 -27.23 3.16 -8.02
N GLN A 162 -27.29 2.14 -8.89
CA GLN A 162 -28.13 0.95 -8.69
C GLN A 162 -27.42 -0.04 -7.75
N PRO A 163 -27.92 -0.29 -6.52
CA PRO A 163 -27.20 -1.06 -5.50
C PRO A 163 -26.83 -2.48 -5.95
N SER A 164 -27.74 -3.19 -6.63
CA SER A 164 -27.49 -4.55 -7.12
C SER A 164 -26.36 -4.62 -8.16
N THR A 165 -26.20 -3.56 -8.96
CA THR A 165 -25.12 -3.48 -9.95
C THR A 165 -23.80 -3.11 -9.30
N ASP A 166 -23.83 -2.21 -8.31
CA ASP A 166 -22.66 -1.85 -7.50
C ASP A 166 -22.12 -3.05 -6.70
N ASP A 167 -23.00 -3.80 -6.05
CA ASP A 167 -22.64 -5.01 -5.31
C ASP A 167 -22.05 -6.09 -6.23
N ALA A 168 -22.61 -6.29 -7.42
CA ALA A 168 -22.10 -7.24 -8.40
C ALA A 168 -20.71 -6.83 -8.91
N GLU A 169 -20.48 -5.54 -9.18
CA GLU A 169 -19.17 -5.00 -9.57
C GLU A 169 -18.14 -5.26 -8.47
N TRP A 170 -18.42 -4.85 -7.23
CA TRP A 170 -17.48 -5.02 -6.12
C TRP A 170 -17.21 -6.48 -5.82
N THR A 171 -18.22 -7.35 -5.92
CA THR A 171 -18.06 -8.80 -5.71
C THR A 171 -17.13 -9.40 -6.76
N LEU A 172 -17.32 -9.05 -8.05
CA LEU A 172 -16.41 -9.46 -9.12
C LEU A 172 -14.98 -9.00 -8.82
N LEU A 173 -14.80 -7.70 -8.54
CA LEU A 173 -13.48 -7.12 -8.34
C LEU A 173 -12.78 -7.66 -7.09
N TYR A 174 -13.47 -7.83 -5.96
CA TYR A 174 -12.86 -8.38 -4.74
C TYR A 174 -12.50 -9.84 -4.90
N ASN A 175 -13.35 -10.66 -5.52
CA ASN A 175 -13.03 -12.07 -5.77
C ASN A 175 -11.78 -12.20 -6.66
N SER A 176 -11.71 -11.39 -7.72
CA SER A 176 -10.55 -11.36 -8.62
C SER A 176 -9.29 -10.84 -7.92
N ALA A 177 -9.38 -9.76 -7.14
CA ALA A 177 -8.25 -9.21 -6.40
C ALA A 177 -7.73 -10.17 -5.32
N LYS A 178 -8.63 -10.83 -4.58
CA LYS A 178 -8.30 -11.86 -3.59
C LYS A 178 -7.59 -13.03 -4.23
N SER A 179 -8.08 -13.51 -5.37
CA SER A 179 -7.42 -14.57 -6.12
C SER A 179 -6.05 -14.12 -6.63
N LEU A 180 -5.94 -12.92 -7.21
CA LEU A 180 -4.68 -12.40 -7.75
C LEU A 180 -3.60 -12.20 -6.69
N ILE A 181 -3.94 -11.64 -5.52
CA ILE A 181 -2.97 -11.46 -4.45
C ILE A 181 -2.81 -12.70 -3.58
N GLY A 182 -3.71 -13.68 -3.67
CA GLY A 182 -3.71 -14.91 -2.86
C GLY A 182 -4.14 -14.69 -1.41
N THR A 183 -5.29 -14.04 -1.20
CA THR A 183 -5.87 -13.84 0.14
C THR A 183 -6.41 -15.14 0.72
N SER A 184 -6.12 -15.39 1.99
CA SER A 184 -6.65 -16.51 2.77
C SER A 184 -6.88 -16.13 4.23
N ASP A 185 -7.90 -16.72 4.84
CA ASP A 185 -8.25 -16.59 6.26
C ASP A 185 -8.05 -17.90 7.04
N THR A 186 -7.42 -18.92 6.43
CA THR A 186 -7.26 -20.26 7.03
C THR A 186 -5.83 -20.62 7.42
N GLN A 187 -4.85 -19.80 7.03
CA GLN A 187 -3.43 -20.16 7.16
C GLN A 187 -2.95 -20.31 8.61
N PHE A 188 -3.70 -19.75 9.57
CA PHE A 188 -3.39 -19.77 11.00
C PHE A 188 -4.33 -20.70 11.81
N ASN A 189 -5.19 -21.50 11.16
CA ASN A 189 -6.16 -22.38 11.84
C ASN A 189 -5.53 -23.45 12.75
N GLN A 190 -4.25 -23.80 12.54
CA GLN A 190 -3.48 -24.73 13.38
C GLN A 190 -2.49 -24.02 14.33
N SER A 191 -2.69 -22.72 14.60
CA SER A 191 -1.98 -22.01 15.68
C SER A 191 -2.76 -22.09 16.98
N ILE A 192 -2.10 -22.51 18.05
CA ILE A 192 -2.64 -22.52 19.40
C ILE A 192 -2.97 -21.09 19.83
N ARG A 193 -2.01 -20.16 19.71
CA ARG A 193 -2.21 -18.76 20.11
C ARG A 193 -3.34 -18.08 19.35
N HIS A 194 -3.46 -18.34 18.04
CA HIS A 194 -4.56 -17.85 17.22
C HIS A 194 -5.91 -18.31 17.74
N ASN A 195 -6.08 -19.61 17.96
CA ASN A 195 -7.36 -20.16 18.41
C ASN A 195 -7.71 -19.72 19.84
N VAL A 196 -6.73 -19.62 20.75
CA VAL A 196 -6.96 -19.08 22.10
C VAL A 196 -7.54 -17.66 22.05
N VAL A 197 -6.90 -16.77 21.29
CA VAL A 197 -7.35 -15.38 21.14
C VAL A 197 -8.71 -15.32 20.45
N LEU A 198 -8.89 -16.09 19.37
CA LEU A 198 -10.14 -16.12 18.60
C LEU A 198 -11.32 -16.59 19.45
N GLU A 199 -11.18 -17.71 20.15
CA GLU A 199 -12.22 -18.29 21.02
C GLU A 199 -12.56 -17.35 22.19
N ALA A 200 -11.55 -16.76 22.83
CA ALA A 200 -11.75 -15.82 23.93
C ALA A 200 -12.57 -14.59 23.49
N LEU A 201 -12.27 -14.04 22.31
CA LEU A 201 -13.00 -12.90 21.76
C LEU A 201 -14.38 -13.28 21.24
N GLN A 202 -14.55 -14.43 20.60
CA GLN A 202 -15.87 -14.92 20.18
C GLN A 202 -16.80 -15.14 21.37
N LYS A 203 -16.27 -15.66 22.48
CA LYS A 203 -17.00 -15.82 23.74
C LYS A 203 -17.35 -14.47 24.38
N ALA A 204 -16.41 -13.52 24.39
CA ALA A 204 -16.64 -12.20 24.98
C ALA A 204 -17.57 -11.32 24.14
N TYR A 205 -17.60 -11.53 22.82
CA TYR A 205 -18.27 -10.68 21.84
C TYR A 205 -18.99 -11.51 20.75
N PRO A 206 -20.00 -12.31 21.10
CA PRO A 206 -20.67 -13.21 20.16
C PRO A 206 -21.31 -12.48 18.96
N ASP A 207 -21.75 -11.24 19.16
CA ASP A 207 -22.47 -10.47 18.14
C ASP A 207 -21.57 -9.52 17.31
N ARG A 208 -20.24 -9.58 17.51
CA ARG A 208 -19.28 -8.67 16.82
C ARG A 208 -18.60 -9.27 15.59
N GLY A 209 -18.96 -10.49 15.19
CA GLY A 209 -18.42 -11.11 13.97
C GLY A 209 -16.92 -11.39 14.03
N VAL A 210 -16.38 -11.70 15.22
CA VAL A 210 -14.96 -12.00 15.44
C VAL A 210 -14.51 -13.18 14.56
N LYS A 211 -13.47 -12.98 13.76
CA LYS A 211 -12.99 -13.96 12.78
C LYS A 211 -11.49 -13.85 12.54
N ALA A 212 -10.93 -14.78 11.78
CA ALA A 212 -9.54 -14.70 11.31
C ALA A 212 -9.35 -13.48 10.39
N LEU A 213 -8.20 -12.81 10.52
CA LEU A 213 -7.81 -11.71 9.65
C LEU A 213 -7.52 -12.25 8.24
N PRO A 214 -8.17 -11.74 7.18
CA PRO A 214 -7.82 -12.12 5.81
C PRO A 214 -6.41 -11.61 5.48
N LEU A 215 -5.54 -12.53 5.08
CA LEU A 215 -4.13 -12.27 4.82
C LEU A 215 -3.73 -12.75 3.43
N ALA A 216 -2.96 -11.94 2.70
CA ALA A 216 -2.28 -12.35 1.48
C ALA A 216 -1.04 -13.20 1.82
N CYS A 217 -1.24 -14.48 2.11
CA CYS A 217 -0.17 -15.43 2.40
C CYS A 217 -0.62 -16.88 2.19
N HIS A 218 0.36 -17.79 2.07
CA HIS A 218 0.13 -19.23 2.18
C HIS A 218 1.21 -19.88 3.04
N ARG A 219 0.85 -20.87 3.83
CA ARG A 219 1.83 -21.71 4.51
C ARG A 219 2.59 -22.54 3.46
N LEU A 220 3.90 -22.73 3.66
CA LEU A 220 4.73 -23.47 2.69
C LEU A 220 4.30 -24.94 2.53
N ALA A 221 3.77 -25.54 3.60
CA ALA A 221 3.18 -26.87 3.63
C ALA A 221 2.27 -27.00 4.85
N GLU A 222 1.37 -27.98 4.87
CA GLU A 222 0.58 -28.29 6.06
C GLU A 222 1.50 -28.55 7.28
N GLY A 223 1.22 -27.88 8.41
CA GLY A 223 2.03 -27.97 9.63
C GLY A 223 3.42 -27.30 9.58
N SER A 224 3.85 -26.75 8.43
CA SER A 224 5.13 -26.02 8.35
C SER A 224 5.08 -24.77 9.25
N PRO A 225 6.12 -24.43 10.02
CA PRO A 225 6.15 -23.18 10.78
C PRO A 225 6.30 -21.94 9.89
N TYR A 226 6.65 -22.12 8.61
CA TYR A 226 6.94 -21.04 7.69
C TYR A 226 5.75 -20.64 6.82
N VAL A 227 5.58 -19.33 6.64
CA VAL A 227 4.58 -18.68 5.81
C VAL A 227 5.29 -17.98 4.64
N GLN A 228 4.73 -18.14 3.45
CA GLN A 228 5.05 -17.30 2.31
C GLN A 228 4.11 -16.09 2.33
N TRP A 229 4.63 -14.95 2.75
CA TRP A 229 3.97 -13.66 2.65
C TRP A 229 3.98 -13.20 1.20
N HIS A 230 2.84 -12.71 0.73
CA HIS A 230 2.71 -12.28 -0.66
C HIS A 230 3.06 -10.82 -0.81
N ALA A 231 3.54 -10.46 -2.00
CA ALA A 231 3.91 -9.10 -2.37
C ALA A 231 3.53 -8.84 -3.83
N ALA A 232 3.98 -7.72 -4.41
CA ALA A 232 3.84 -7.47 -5.84
C ALA A 232 4.38 -8.63 -6.71
N SER A 233 5.38 -9.38 -6.24
CA SER A 233 5.86 -10.60 -6.90
C SER A 233 4.75 -11.64 -7.16
N ASN A 234 3.73 -11.73 -6.29
CA ASN A 234 2.61 -12.66 -6.49
C ASN A 234 1.65 -12.19 -7.60
N VAL A 235 1.69 -10.91 -7.96
CA VAL A 235 0.81 -10.31 -8.97
C VAL A 235 1.43 -10.44 -10.37
N TYR A 236 2.70 -10.08 -10.50
CA TYR A 236 3.39 -9.99 -11.80
C TYR A 236 4.72 -10.75 -11.90
N GLY A 237 5.12 -11.50 -10.86
CA GLY A 237 6.46 -12.10 -10.78
C GLY A 237 6.72 -13.13 -11.88
N ASP A 238 5.68 -13.86 -12.28
CA ASP A 238 5.78 -14.84 -13.37
C ASP A 238 5.94 -14.19 -14.76
N MET A 239 5.73 -12.88 -14.90
CA MET A 239 6.00 -12.15 -16.14
C MET A 239 7.49 -12.03 -16.42
N PHE A 240 8.34 -12.07 -15.39
CA PHE A 240 9.80 -12.08 -15.54
C PHE A 240 10.34 -13.46 -15.95
N THR A 241 9.69 -14.54 -15.50
CA THR A 241 10.16 -15.92 -15.73
C THR A 241 9.51 -16.57 -16.95
N ASP A 242 8.30 -16.16 -17.31
CA ASP A 242 7.56 -16.69 -18.46
C ASP A 242 6.97 -15.55 -19.33
N PRO A 243 7.83 -14.83 -20.08
CA PRO A 243 7.39 -13.72 -20.93
C PRO A 243 6.63 -14.19 -22.18
N ASN A 244 6.62 -15.50 -22.48
CA ASN A 244 5.98 -16.04 -23.67
C ASN A 244 4.65 -16.77 -23.37
N LYS A 245 4.19 -16.71 -22.13
CA LYS A 245 2.93 -17.30 -21.67
C LYS A 245 1.76 -16.89 -22.57
N GLN A 246 0.83 -17.81 -22.77
CA GLN A 246 -0.39 -17.59 -23.52
C GLN A 246 -1.61 -17.85 -22.64
N ASN A 247 -2.65 -17.04 -22.80
CA ASN A 247 -3.93 -17.28 -22.14
C ASN A 247 -4.71 -18.43 -22.80
N LYS A 248 -5.84 -18.84 -22.23
CA LYS A 248 -6.66 -19.94 -22.78
C LYS A 248 -7.22 -19.68 -24.19
N GLN A 249 -7.25 -18.43 -24.65
CA GLN A 249 -7.63 -18.05 -26.01
C GLN A 249 -6.45 -18.00 -26.99
N GLY A 250 -5.23 -18.34 -26.54
CA GLY A 250 -4.02 -18.31 -27.36
C GLY A 250 -3.41 -16.92 -27.54
N VAL A 251 -3.88 -15.90 -26.81
CA VAL A 251 -3.26 -14.57 -26.81
C VAL A 251 -1.95 -14.66 -26.03
N LYS A 252 -0.85 -14.33 -26.70
CA LYS A 252 0.47 -14.26 -26.10
C LYS A 252 0.59 -12.99 -25.25
N ARG A 253 1.31 -13.07 -24.13
CA ARG A 253 1.74 -11.90 -23.36
C ARG A 253 2.37 -10.85 -24.26
N GLY A 254 2.00 -9.59 -24.02
CA GLY A 254 2.66 -8.44 -24.62
C GLY A 254 4.07 -8.25 -24.08
N TYR A 255 4.84 -7.37 -24.72
CA TYR A 255 6.16 -7.02 -24.22
C TYR A 255 6.06 -6.36 -22.84
N PHE A 256 6.85 -6.81 -21.87
CA PHE A 256 6.95 -6.18 -20.56
C PHE A 256 8.39 -5.85 -20.22
N LYS A 257 8.62 -4.63 -19.76
CA LYS A 257 9.91 -4.20 -19.23
C LYS A 257 9.70 -3.34 -17.98
N LEU A 258 10.47 -3.62 -16.95
CA LEU A 258 10.64 -2.78 -15.77
C LEU A 258 12.00 -2.11 -15.83
N LEU A 259 12.03 -0.78 -15.75
CA LEU A 259 13.24 0.03 -15.60
C LEU A 259 13.35 0.47 -14.13
N THR A 260 14.38 0.01 -13.44
CA THR A 260 14.66 0.40 -12.05
C THR A 260 15.52 1.67 -12.02
N ASN A 261 15.67 2.28 -10.84
CA ASN A 261 16.43 3.53 -10.67
C ASN A 261 16.02 4.64 -11.67
N THR A 262 14.78 4.61 -12.15
CA THR A 262 14.26 5.49 -13.19
C THR A 262 13.12 6.32 -12.62
N ARG A 263 13.39 7.60 -12.38
CA ARG A 263 12.39 8.52 -11.82
C ARG A 263 11.42 8.97 -12.94
N CYS A 264 10.12 8.78 -12.74
CA CYS A 264 9.10 9.50 -13.51
C CYS A 264 9.03 10.95 -13.02
N THR A 265 9.42 11.91 -13.85
CA THR A 265 9.55 13.32 -13.44
C THR A 265 8.26 14.09 -13.69
N ARG A 266 7.70 14.03 -14.91
CA ARG A 266 6.48 14.75 -15.28
C ARG A 266 5.87 14.27 -16.59
N PHE A 267 4.60 14.58 -16.80
CA PHE A 267 3.88 14.36 -18.05
C PHE A 267 3.87 15.61 -18.91
N GLU A 268 4.04 15.41 -20.20
CA GLU A 268 4.05 16.47 -21.20
C GLU A 268 2.76 16.42 -22.01
N LEU A 269 2.07 17.56 -22.05
CA LEU A 269 0.77 17.65 -22.71
C LEU A 269 0.92 17.94 -24.20
N ASP A 270 0.05 17.33 -24.99
CA ASP A 270 -0.08 17.64 -26.41
C ASP A 270 -0.74 19.01 -26.60
N SER A 271 0.07 20.00 -27.00
CA SER A 271 -0.41 21.37 -27.29
C SER A 271 -1.37 21.47 -28.47
N SER A 272 -1.49 20.42 -29.30
CA SER A 272 -2.40 20.41 -30.47
C SER A 272 -3.81 19.94 -30.14
N THR A 273 -4.04 19.38 -28.94
CA THR A 273 -5.35 18.90 -28.52
C THR A 273 -6.30 20.07 -28.23
N THR A 274 -7.41 20.16 -28.98
CA THR A 274 -8.39 21.24 -28.85
C THR A 274 -9.57 20.92 -27.92
N VAL A 275 -9.79 19.64 -27.62
CA VAL A 275 -10.87 19.16 -26.74
C VAL A 275 -10.26 18.30 -25.63
N GLY A 276 -10.40 18.75 -24.38
CA GLY A 276 -9.79 18.10 -23.23
C GLY A 276 -8.26 18.20 -23.25
N HIS A 277 -7.60 17.21 -22.65
CA HIS A 277 -6.16 17.10 -22.57
C HIS A 277 -5.70 15.70 -22.97
N LYS A 278 -4.49 15.63 -23.52
CA LYS A 278 -3.83 14.38 -23.87
C LYS A 278 -2.36 14.47 -23.47
N VAL A 279 -1.85 13.41 -22.86
CA VAL A 279 -0.40 13.27 -22.61
C VAL A 279 0.26 12.79 -23.91
N ALA A 280 1.27 13.52 -24.36
CA ALA A 280 2.05 13.20 -25.55
C ALA A 280 3.23 12.27 -25.23
N LEU A 281 3.88 12.53 -24.10
CA LEU A 281 5.12 11.87 -23.67
C LEU A 281 5.29 12.04 -22.15
N VAL A 282 6.11 11.18 -21.56
CA VAL A 282 6.53 11.28 -20.15
C VAL A 282 8.03 11.51 -20.08
N GLU A 283 8.42 12.46 -19.25
CA GLU A 283 9.82 12.74 -18.92
C GLU A 283 10.27 11.84 -17.77
N VAL A 284 11.36 11.12 -17.99
CA VAL A 284 11.99 10.25 -16.99
C VAL A 284 13.47 10.57 -16.84
N GLN A 285 14.01 10.34 -15.65
CA GLN A 285 15.44 10.48 -15.39
C GLN A 285 16.01 9.14 -14.90
N ASP A 286 17.01 8.62 -15.60
CA ASP A 286 17.81 7.49 -15.11
C ASP A 286 18.80 8.01 -14.04
N LEU A 287 18.64 7.52 -12.81
CA LEU A 287 19.41 7.98 -11.66
C LEU A 287 20.82 7.39 -11.59
N LEU A 288 21.10 6.30 -12.30
CA LEU A 288 22.43 5.70 -12.40
C LEU A 288 23.24 6.39 -13.50
N ASP A 289 22.66 6.54 -14.69
CA ASP A 289 23.33 7.21 -15.82
C ASP A 289 23.64 8.68 -15.49
N ALA A 290 22.76 9.36 -14.76
CA ALA A 290 22.98 10.72 -14.28
C ALA A 290 24.25 10.85 -13.39
N ARG A 291 24.76 9.76 -12.82
CA ARG A 291 25.96 9.71 -11.97
C ARG A 291 27.23 9.29 -12.72
N LEU A 292 27.11 8.74 -13.93
CA LEU A 292 28.25 8.24 -14.72
C LEU A 292 28.89 9.30 -15.63
N VAL A 293 28.32 10.51 -15.70
CA VAL A 293 28.83 11.63 -16.50
C VAL A 293 29.55 12.66 -15.61
N SER A 294 30.66 13.25 -16.09
CA SER A 294 31.47 14.21 -15.32
C SER A 294 30.69 15.51 -15.00
N GLU A 295 30.97 16.13 -13.84
CA GLU A 295 30.28 17.34 -13.33
C GLU A 295 30.23 18.52 -14.32
N ASN A 296 31.18 18.59 -15.26
CA ASN A 296 31.27 19.66 -16.26
C ASN A 296 30.46 19.39 -17.55
N SER A 297 29.79 18.25 -17.61
CA SER A 297 29.01 17.78 -18.76
C SER A 297 27.75 17.09 -18.25
N HIS A 298 26.96 17.76 -17.42
CA HIS A 298 25.58 17.36 -17.14
C HIS A 298 24.69 17.89 -18.28
N PRO A 299 24.52 17.21 -19.43
CA PRO A 299 23.24 17.37 -20.09
C PRO A 299 22.20 16.89 -19.06
N GLU A 300 21.13 17.64 -18.89
CA GLU A 300 19.92 17.11 -18.28
C GLU A 300 19.57 15.83 -19.06
N ILE A 301 19.99 14.64 -18.61
CA ILE A 301 19.63 13.39 -19.27
C ILE A 301 18.20 13.03 -18.83
N ASP A 302 17.31 13.96 -19.12
CA ASP A 302 15.89 13.75 -19.09
C ASP A 302 15.55 13.05 -20.41
N PHE A 303 15.17 11.79 -20.30
CA PHE A 303 14.71 11.02 -21.43
C PHE A 303 13.20 11.13 -21.56
N TYR A 304 12.72 10.97 -22.79
CA TYR A 304 11.29 10.89 -23.05
C TYR A 304 10.88 9.46 -23.41
N ILE A 305 9.76 9.03 -22.84
CA ILE A 305 9.09 7.78 -23.20
C ILE A 305 7.74 8.14 -23.81
N LYS A 306 7.41 7.44 -24.90
CA LYS A 306 6.13 7.59 -25.60
C LYS A 306 5.25 6.36 -25.41
N ALA A 307 4.00 6.59 -25.01
CA ALA A 307 2.98 5.55 -24.90
C ALA A 307 1.59 6.08 -25.32
N LYS A 308 0.68 5.17 -25.64
CA LYS A 308 -0.72 5.50 -25.96
C LYS A 308 -1.50 5.86 -24.69
N ALA A 309 -1.33 5.10 -23.61
CA ALA A 309 -1.91 5.37 -22.28
C ALA A 309 -0.82 5.51 -21.20
N TYR A 310 -1.09 6.36 -20.20
CA TYR A 310 -0.18 6.64 -19.09
C TYR A 310 -0.88 6.36 -17.76
N VAL A 311 -0.23 5.59 -16.89
CA VAL A 311 -0.71 5.24 -15.56
C VAL A 311 0.28 5.75 -14.51
N VAL A 312 -0.23 6.44 -13.49
CA VAL A 312 0.55 6.88 -12.32
C VAL A 312 0.08 6.09 -11.11
N ALA A 313 0.90 5.14 -10.65
CA ALA A 313 0.64 4.25 -9.53
C ALA A 313 1.81 4.26 -8.52
N ALA A 314 2.35 5.45 -8.25
CA ALA A 314 3.54 5.68 -7.42
C ALA A 314 3.21 5.84 -5.91
N GLY A 315 2.05 5.37 -5.46
CA GLY A 315 1.58 5.54 -4.07
C GLY A 315 0.89 6.89 -3.82
N ALA A 316 0.28 7.04 -2.64
CA ALA A 316 -0.59 8.17 -2.34
C ALA A 316 0.13 9.53 -2.24
N VAL A 317 1.45 9.53 -1.99
CA VAL A 317 2.27 10.75 -1.93
C VAL A 317 2.91 11.09 -3.27
N ALA A 318 3.60 10.13 -3.91
CA ALA A 318 4.35 10.44 -5.12
C ALA A 318 3.47 10.54 -6.39
N THR A 319 2.32 9.87 -6.43
CA THR A 319 1.35 10.02 -7.54
C THR A 319 0.93 11.49 -7.71
N PRO A 320 0.36 12.16 -6.69
CA PRO A 320 0.06 13.59 -6.79
C PRO A 320 1.31 14.48 -6.92
N GLN A 321 2.49 14.06 -6.43
CA GLN A 321 3.74 14.79 -6.60
C GLN A 321 4.16 14.88 -8.08
N ILE A 322 4.10 13.77 -8.81
CA ILE A 322 4.40 13.71 -10.25
C ILE A 322 3.37 14.55 -11.02
N LEU A 323 2.09 14.42 -10.68
CA LEU A 323 1.01 15.20 -11.27
C LEU A 323 1.19 16.71 -11.01
N ALA A 324 1.59 17.10 -9.79
CA ALA A 324 1.89 18.49 -9.45
C ALA A 324 3.09 19.04 -10.24
N ASN A 325 4.14 18.24 -10.38
CA ASN A 325 5.30 18.57 -11.19
C ASN A 325 4.97 18.64 -12.70
N SER A 326 3.85 18.06 -13.12
CA SER A 326 3.30 18.14 -14.48
C SER A 326 2.40 19.36 -14.71
N GLY A 327 2.28 20.26 -13.71
CA GLY A 327 1.47 21.46 -13.78
C GLY A 327 0.00 21.29 -13.38
N PHE A 328 -0.33 20.20 -12.67
CA PHE A 328 -1.68 19.98 -12.12
C PHE A 328 -1.74 20.43 -10.65
N GLY A 329 -2.89 20.90 -10.17
CA GLY A 329 -3.16 21.08 -8.74
C GLY A 329 -2.18 21.85 -7.83
N ALA A 330 -2.18 21.47 -6.55
CA ALA A 330 -1.79 22.28 -5.40
C ALA A 330 -0.28 22.56 -5.26
N THR A 331 0.15 23.69 -5.82
CA THR A 331 1.44 24.34 -5.47
C THR A 331 1.15 25.70 -4.83
N ASN A 332 2.03 26.17 -3.94
CA ASN A 332 1.85 27.45 -3.23
C ASN A 332 1.86 28.67 -4.18
N ASP A 333 2.58 28.57 -5.30
CA ASP A 333 2.89 29.71 -6.16
C ASP A 333 2.12 29.72 -7.49
N ARG A 334 1.31 28.67 -7.77
CA ARG A 334 0.53 28.56 -9.03
C ARG A 334 -0.92 28.18 -8.75
N VAL A 335 -1.84 28.92 -9.36
CA VAL A 335 -3.23 28.46 -9.52
C VAL A 335 -3.23 27.41 -10.64
N ALA A 336 -2.96 26.15 -10.32
CA ALA A 336 -2.98 25.12 -11.35
C ALA A 336 -4.43 24.73 -11.67
N HIS A 337 -4.87 25.07 -12.88
CA HIS A 337 -6.27 24.99 -13.29
C HIS A 337 -6.70 23.61 -13.82
N ILE A 338 -5.76 22.74 -14.20
CA ILE A 338 -6.08 21.53 -14.96
C ILE A 338 -6.73 20.46 -14.09
N ILE A 339 -6.41 20.39 -12.79
CA ILE A 339 -7.10 19.60 -11.75
C ILE A 339 -6.99 20.31 -10.39
N PRO A 340 -7.93 21.18 -10.01
CA PRO A 340 -7.80 22.01 -8.81
C PRO A 340 -7.90 21.21 -7.49
N ASN A 341 -8.54 20.04 -7.50
CA ASN A 341 -8.77 19.21 -6.31
C ASN A 341 -7.68 18.17 -6.03
N LEU A 342 -6.59 18.16 -6.81
CA LEU A 342 -5.46 17.27 -6.58
C LEU A 342 -4.94 17.44 -5.15
N ALA A 343 -4.74 16.33 -4.45
CA ALA A 343 -4.22 16.29 -3.10
C ALA A 343 -5.04 17.12 -2.08
N THR A 344 -6.33 17.32 -2.32
CA THR A 344 -7.29 17.89 -1.36
C THR A 344 -8.20 16.79 -0.82
N ARG A 345 -8.81 17.01 0.36
CA ARG A 345 -9.67 16.02 1.02
C ARG A 345 -8.94 14.72 1.32
N ILE A 346 -7.66 14.82 1.67
CA ILE A 346 -6.84 13.67 2.02
C ILE A 346 -7.35 13.06 3.34
N THR A 347 -7.24 11.75 3.46
CA THR A 347 -7.68 10.99 4.63
C THR A 347 -6.53 10.15 5.14
N GLU A 348 -6.32 10.11 6.45
CA GLU A 348 -5.42 9.14 7.09
C GLU A 348 -6.08 8.61 8.37
N GLN A 349 -5.74 7.39 8.74
CA GLN A 349 -6.33 6.67 9.84
C GLN A 349 -5.64 7.05 11.15
N PRO A 350 -6.41 7.44 12.19
CA PRO A 350 -5.92 7.37 13.55
C PRO A 350 -5.65 5.92 13.90
N MET A 351 -4.49 5.65 14.49
CA MET A 351 -4.12 4.31 14.92
C MET A 351 -3.92 4.31 16.44
N ALA A 352 -4.70 3.49 17.13
CA ALA A 352 -4.47 3.16 18.53
C ALA A 352 -3.72 1.83 18.63
N PHE A 353 -2.82 1.73 19.61
CA PHE A 353 -1.96 0.57 19.82
C PHE A 353 -1.81 0.24 21.29
N CYS A 354 -1.77 -1.05 21.62
CA CYS A 354 -1.20 -1.58 22.85
C CYS A 354 -0.69 -3.01 22.66
N GLN A 355 0.10 -3.50 23.61
CA GLN A 355 0.42 -4.93 23.73
C GLN A 355 -0.08 -5.47 25.05
N ILE A 356 -0.52 -6.73 25.05
CA ILE A 356 -0.93 -7.46 26.26
C ILE A 356 -0.14 -8.75 26.45
N ALA A 357 -0.02 -9.17 27.70
CA ALA A 357 0.40 -10.50 28.11
C ALA A 357 -0.85 -11.35 28.34
N LEU A 358 -0.97 -12.44 27.60
CA LEU A 358 -2.18 -13.28 27.51
C LEU A 358 -2.54 -13.92 28.86
N LEU A 359 -3.82 -13.85 29.26
CA LEU A 359 -4.33 -14.47 30.49
C LEU A 359 -4.71 -15.95 30.31
N GLN A 360 -5.11 -16.33 29.09
CA GLN A 360 -5.66 -17.65 28.80
C GLN A 360 -4.60 -18.76 28.68
N VAL A 361 -3.37 -18.51 29.12
CA VAL A 361 -2.26 -19.47 29.00
C VAL A 361 -2.55 -20.78 29.74
N ASP A 362 -3.17 -20.69 30.92
CA ASP A 362 -3.54 -21.85 31.74
C ASP A 362 -4.71 -22.66 31.14
N GLU A 363 -5.45 -22.11 30.18
CA GLU A 363 -6.56 -22.80 29.48
C GLU A 363 -6.07 -23.64 28.29
N ILE A 364 -4.78 -23.55 27.93
CA ILE A 364 -4.21 -24.20 26.73
C ILE A 364 -4.11 -25.71 26.89
N ASP A 365 -3.85 -26.17 28.11
CA ASP A 365 -3.61 -27.55 28.48
C ASP A 365 -4.53 -28.02 29.63
N ASP A 366 -5.58 -27.25 29.95
CA ASP A 366 -6.60 -27.65 30.93
C ASP A 366 -7.34 -28.90 30.43
N PRO A 367 -7.25 -30.05 31.15
CA PRO A 367 -7.91 -31.29 30.74
C PRO A 367 -9.44 -31.20 30.69
N LYS A 368 -10.05 -30.14 31.26
CA LYS A 368 -11.49 -29.91 31.21
C LYS A 368 -11.96 -29.25 29.91
N ILE A 369 -11.05 -28.68 29.13
CA ILE A 369 -11.37 -27.99 27.88
C ILE A 369 -10.99 -28.92 26.71
N PRO A 370 -11.97 -29.47 25.96
CA PRO A 370 -11.66 -30.32 24.81
C PRO A 370 -10.89 -29.55 23.75
N ARG A 371 -9.74 -30.10 23.32
CA ARG A 371 -8.91 -29.54 22.24
C ARG A 371 -8.80 -30.51 21.06
N PRO A 372 -8.63 -30.01 19.82
CA PRO A 372 -8.35 -30.86 18.66
C PRO A 372 -7.08 -31.71 18.85
N SER A 373 -7.04 -32.89 18.21
CA SER A 373 -5.93 -33.84 18.38
C SER A 373 -4.55 -33.27 17.97
N TRP A 374 -4.51 -32.37 16.97
CA TRP A 374 -3.27 -31.70 16.56
C TRP A 374 -2.72 -30.79 17.67
N TRP A 375 -3.60 -30.08 18.38
CA TRP A 375 -3.25 -29.17 19.47
C TRP A 375 -2.72 -29.96 20.65
N THR A 376 -3.49 -30.95 21.13
CA THR A 376 -3.10 -31.79 22.28
C THR A 376 -1.75 -32.45 22.03
N ARG A 377 -1.54 -33.01 20.83
CA ARG A 377 -0.27 -33.62 20.43
C ARG A 377 0.88 -32.61 20.44
N ALA A 378 0.67 -31.38 19.96
CA ALA A 378 1.70 -30.36 19.92
C ALA A 378 2.13 -29.93 21.35
N VAL A 379 1.17 -29.71 22.24
CA VAL A 379 1.41 -29.37 23.65
C VAL A 379 2.10 -30.53 24.38
N GLU A 380 1.62 -31.75 24.26
CA GLU A 380 2.24 -32.94 24.87
C GLU A 380 3.67 -33.15 24.39
N THR A 381 3.92 -32.96 23.09
CA THR A 381 5.26 -33.06 22.51
C THR A 381 6.20 -31.99 23.09
N HIS A 382 5.72 -30.74 23.20
CA HIS A 382 6.49 -29.65 23.79
C HIS A 382 6.82 -29.94 25.26
N LYS A 383 5.81 -30.29 26.08
CA LYS A 383 6.00 -30.63 27.49
C LYS A 383 6.92 -31.82 27.71
N ARG A 384 6.80 -32.87 26.89
CA ARG A 384 7.68 -34.04 26.99
C ARG A 384 9.14 -33.68 26.73
N ASN A 385 9.40 -32.78 25.78
CA ASN A 385 10.75 -32.41 25.37
C ASN A 385 11.35 -31.30 26.27
N PHE A 386 10.53 -30.38 26.76
CA PHE A 386 10.99 -29.13 27.39
C PHE A 386 10.32 -28.79 28.72
N GLY A 387 9.32 -29.54 29.20
CA GLY A 387 8.54 -29.17 30.40
C GLY A 387 9.33 -29.14 31.72
N ASN A 388 10.56 -29.68 31.75
CA ASN A 388 11.47 -29.54 32.89
C ASN A 388 12.18 -28.18 32.94
N VAL A 389 12.19 -27.43 31.83
CA VAL A 389 12.92 -26.15 31.68
C VAL A 389 12.03 -25.00 31.19
N ASP A 390 10.97 -25.30 30.45
CA ASP A 390 10.03 -24.33 29.90
C ASP A 390 8.68 -24.44 30.61
N PRO A 391 8.24 -23.38 31.32
CA PRO A 391 6.97 -23.40 32.03
C PRO A 391 5.75 -23.21 31.10
N LEU A 392 5.94 -22.77 29.84
CA LEU A 392 4.83 -22.50 28.94
C LEU A 392 4.38 -23.78 28.21
N PRO A 393 3.06 -24.03 28.07
CA PRO A 393 2.56 -25.17 27.28
C PRO A 393 2.63 -24.92 25.76
N ILE A 394 2.98 -23.71 25.33
CA ILE A 394 2.95 -23.27 23.92
C ILE A 394 4.24 -23.70 23.21
N PRO A 395 4.18 -24.48 22.12
CA PRO A 395 5.36 -24.80 21.32
C PRO A 395 6.13 -23.56 20.84
N PHE A 396 7.46 -23.63 20.81
CA PHE A 396 8.33 -22.51 20.38
C PHE A 396 8.02 -21.97 18.98
N GLN A 397 7.53 -22.82 18.07
CA GLN A 397 7.22 -22.48 16.68
C GLN A 397 5.71 -22.41 16.42
N ASP A 398 4.90 -22.30 17.48
CA ASP A 398 3.47 -22.02 17.29
C ASP A 398 3.31 -20.69 16.53
N PRO A 399 2.52 -20.59 15.45
CA PRO A 399 2.34 -19.33 14.73
C PRO A 399 1.57 -18.29 15.55
N GLU A 400 1.65 -17.02 15.16
CA GLU A 400 1.04 -15.92 15.91
C GLU A 400 -0.48 -15.83 15.75
N PRO A 401 -1.19 -15.16 16.68
CA PRO A 401 -2.59 -14.84 16.46
C PRO A 401 -2.75 -13.88 15.27
N GLN A 402 -3.86 -14.02 14.55
CA GLN A 402 -4.23 -13.20 13.38
C GLN A 402 -5.75 -13.07 13.37
N VAL A 403 -6.28 -12.26 14.29
CA VAL A 403 -7.72 -12.13 14.54
C VAL A 403 -8.17 -10.71 14.24
N THR A 404 -9.41 -10.57 13.76
CA THR A 404 -10.05 -9.28 13.53
C THR A 404 -11.48 -9.29 14.04
N ILE A 405 -11.88 -8.14 14.58
CA ILE A 405 -13.27 -7.72 14.73
C ILE A 405 -13.54 -6.73 13.60
N PRO A 406 -14.36 -7.09 12.59
CA PRO A 406 -14.64 -6.21 11.46
C PRO A 406 -15.29 -4.91 11.88
N ALA A 407 -15.06 -3.86 11.08
CA ALA A 407 -15.79 -2.61 11.24
C ALA A 407 -17.31 -2.83 11.09
N SER A 408 -18.09 -2.06 11.82
CA SER A 408 -19.54 -1.99 11.67
C SER A 408 -20.00 -0.54 11.71
N LEU A 409 -21.27 -0.28 11.37
CA LEU A 409 -21.83 1.08 11.48
C LEU A 409 -21.80 1.61 12.92
N GLU A 410 -21.89 0.72 13.92
CA GLU A 410 -21.81 1.10 15.34
C GLU A 410 -20.37 1.33 15.81
N ARG A 411 -19.41 0.62 15.23
CA ARG A 411 -17.99 0.64 15.58
C ARG A 411 -17.19 0.84 14.30
N PRO A 412 -17.11 2.09 13.80
CA PRO A 412 -16.51 2.40 12.51
C PRO A 412 -14.98 2.44 12.59
N TRP A 413 -14.38 1.33 13.01
CA TRP A 413 -12.94 1.12 13.04
C TRP A 413 -12.60 -0.32 12.72
N HIS A 414 -11.49 -0.52 12.04
CA HIS A 414 -10.91 -1.83 11.80
C HIS A 414 -10.04 -2.25 12.98
N THR A 415 -9.90 -3.56 13.22
CA THR A 415 -9.10 -4.09 14.32
C THR A 415 -8.20 -5.22 13.83
N GLN A 416 -6.95 -5.20 14.29
CA GLN A 416 -6.02 -6.30 14.16
C GLN A 416 -5.57 -6.70 15.56
N ILE A 417 -5.93 -7.91 15.97
CA ILE A 417 -5.50 -8.55 17.22
C ILE A 417 -4.57 -9.69 16.82
N HIS A 418 -3.27 -9.42 16.85
CA HIS A 418 -2.29 -10.26 16.17
C HIS A 418 -0.88 -10.12 16.76
N ARG A 419 0.11 -10.65 16.08
CA ARG A 419 1.51 -10.19 16.20
C ARG A 419 2.04 -9.94 14.81
N ASP A 420 2.70 -8.80 14.64
CA ASP A 420 3.43 -8.53 13.42
C ASP A 420 4.62 -7.62 13.67
N ALA A 421 5.64 -7.78 12.84
CA ALA A 421 6.76 -6.87 12.82
C ALA A 421 6.31 -5.55 12.17
N PHE A 422 6.51 -4.44 12.87
CA PHE A 422 6.36 -3.10 12.33
C PHE A 422 7.45 -2.19 12.89
N SER A 423 7.54 -0.92 12.48
CA SER A 423 8.56 0.02 12.95
C SER A 423 8.54 0.34 14.47
N TYR A 424 7.65 -0.29 15.23
CA TYR A 424 7.47 -0.19 16.68
C TYR A 424 6.99 -1.53 17.27
N GLY A 425 6.94 -1.62 18.60
CA GLY A 425 6.35 -2.78 19.30
C GLY A 425 7.28 -3.97 19.53
N GLU A 426 8.61 -3.76 19.48
CA GLU A 426 9.58 -4.78 19.88
C GLU A 426 9.32 -5.22 21.33
N VAL A 427 9.18 -6.54 21.54
CA VAL A 427 8.87 -7.11 22.87
C VAL A 427 10.04 -6.94 23.84
N GLY A 428 11.27 -6.95 23.32
CA GLY A 428 12.49 -6.96 24.12
C GLY A 428 12.73 -8.30 24.83
N PRO A 429 13.84 -8.45 25.56
CA PRO A 429 14.28 -9.75 26.10
C PRO A 429 13.57 -10.18 27.40
N THR A 430 12.69 -9.34 27.96
CA THR A 430 12.19 -9.49 29.34
C THR A 430 10.92 -10.32 29.46
N LEU A 431 10.19 -10.55 28.37
CA LEU A 431 8.96 -11.33 28.34
C LEU A 431 8.99 -12.33 27.18
N ASP A 432 8.44 -13.53 27.40
CA ASP A 432 8.38 -14.54 26.34
C ASP A 432 7.40 -14.10 25.24
N SER A 433 7.88 -14.08 23.99
CA SER A 433 7.10 -13.60 22.85
C SER A 433 5.85 -14.44 22.57
N ARG A 434 5.76 -15.69 23.06
CA ARG A 434 4.60 -16.59 22.89
C ARG A 434 3.35 -16.08 23.60
N ILE A 435 3.49 -15.24 24.62
CA ILE A 435 2.34 -14.73 25.38
C ILE A 435 2.01 -13.28 25.05
N VAL A 436 2.71 -12.67 24.10
CA VAL A 436 2.49 -11.27 23.71
C VAL A 436 1.56 -11.19 22.52
N VAL A 437 0.54 -10.33 22.62
CA VAL A 437 -0.43 -10.02 21.56
C VAL A 437 -0.50 -8.50 21.36
N ASP A 438 -0.43 -8.07 20.11
CA ASP A 438 -0.62 -6.69 19.68
C ASP A 438 -2.10 -6.44 19.40
N LEU A 439 -2.58 -5.26 19.79
CA LEU A 439 -3.86 -4.72 19.35
C LEU A 439 -3.59 -3.44 18.58
N ARG A 440 -4.02 -3.40 17.31
CA ARG A 440 -4.00 -2.21 16.45
C ARG A 440 -5.42 -1.90 16.01
N PHE A 441 -5.91 -0.72 16.36
CA PHE A 441 -7.25 -0.25 16.01
C PHE A 441 -7.13 0.96 15.09
N PHE A 442 -7.81 0.91 13.96
CA PHE A 442 -7.70 1.89 12.87
C PHE A 442 -9.04 2.58 12.68
N GLY A 443 -9.09 3.88 13.01
CA GLY A 443 -10.30 4.67 12.88
C GLY A 443 -10.41 5.32 11.50
N MET A 444 -11.35 6.25 11.39
CA MET A 444 -11.67 6.91 10.13
C MET A 444 -11.63 8.43 10.28
N GLN A 445 -11.21 9.14 9.24
CA GLN A 445 -11.36 10.58 9.14
C GLN A 445 -12.04 10.96 7.82
N ASP A 446 -13.07 11.80 7.90
CA ASP A 446 -13.75 12.32 6.71
C ASP A 446 -12.83 13.21 5.87
N GLY A 447 -12.95 13.10 4.53
CA GLY A 447 -12.21 13.94 3.58
C GLY A 447 -12.75 15.37 3.49
N VAL A 448 -12.14 16.30 4.22
CA VAL A 448 -12.50 17.73 4.23
C VAL A 448 -11.51 18.57 3.40
N PRO A 449 -11.93 19.66 2.72
CA PRO A 449 -11.07 20.43 1.80
C PRO A 449 -9.78 20.95 2.43
N GLU A 450 -9.84 21.28 3.72
CA GLU A 450 -8.73 21.85 4.49
C GLU A 450 -7.60 20.83 4.71
N ASN A 451 -7.95 19.54 4.70
CA ASN A 451 -6.95 18.47 4.75
C ASN A 451 -6.40 18.25 3.35
N ARG A 452 -5.15 18.65 3.14
CA ARG A 452 -4.52 18.63 1.83
C ARG A 452 -3.01 18.45 1.92
N MET A 453 -2.42 18.13 0.79
CA MET A 453 -0.98 18.12 0.60
C MET A 453 -0.60 19.14 -0.49
N ILE A 454 0.37 19.97 -0.16
CA ILE A 454 0.89 21.04 -1.00
C ILE A 454 2.29 20.64 -1.46
N PHE A 455 2.59 20.84 -2.73
CA PHE A 455 3.90 20.57 -3.30
C PHE A 455 4.68 21.88 -3.44
N GLN A 456 5.79 21.98 -2.71
CA GLN A 456 6.61 23.19 -2.69
C GLN A 456 7.45 23.30 -3.95
N THR A 457 7.37 24.45 -4.61
CA THR A 457 8.16 24.82 -5.79
C THR A 457 9.54 25.37 -5.43
N GLN A 458 9.70 25.88 -4.20
CA GLN A 458 10.90 26.56 -3.72
C GLN A 458 11.93 25.62 -3.09
N ILE A 459 11.50 24.44 -2.65
CA ILE A 459 12.36 23.40 -2.08
C ILE A 459 12.03 22.06 -2.70
N LYS A 460 13.05 21.21 -2.84
CA LYS A 460 12.95 19.89 -3.45
C LYS A 460 13.23 18.81 -2.42
N ASP A 461 12.66 17.63 -2.64
CA ASP A 461 13.02 16.43 -1.90
C ASP A 461 14.40 15.88 -2.35
N GLU A 462 14.83 14.79 -1.73
CA GLU A 462 16.13 14.13 -1.99
C GLU A 462 16.28 13.63 -3.44
N TYR A 463 15.17 13.52 -4.18
CA TYR A 463 15.12 13.09 -5.57
C TYR A 463 14.83 14.25 -6.52
N GLY A 464 14.96 15.50 -6.07
CA GLY A 464 14.81 16.67 -6.94
C GLY A 464 13.37 17.01 -7.33
N MET A 465 12.38 16.36 -6.72
CA MET A 465 10.95 16.60 -6.95
C MET A 465 10.40 17.66 -5.97
N PRO A 466 9.28 18.34 -6.28
CA PRO A 466 8.65 19.28 -5.36
C PRO A 466 8.39 18.67 -3.98
N GLN A 467 8.90 19.30 -2.90
CA GLN A 467 8.78 18.76 -1.53
C GLN A 467 7.30 18.69 -1.11
N PRO A 468 6.79 17.52 -0.70
CA PRO A 468 5.45 17.42 -0.13
C PRO A 468 5.35 18.09 1.24
N THR A 469 4.26 18.81 1.47
CA THR A 469 3.93 19.48 2.74
C THR A 469 2.49 19.19 3.10
N PHE A 470 2.23 18.73 4.31
CA PHE A 470 0.88 18.44 4.77
C PHE A 470 0.25 19.68 5.41
N GLU A 471 -1.05 19.84 5.16
CA GLU A 471 -1.97 20.53 6.03
C GLU A 471 -3.02 19.51 6.45
N TYR A 472 -2.87 18.94 7.64
CA TYR A 472 -3.74 17.90 8.16
C TYR A 472 -4.10 18.15 9.62
N LYS A 473 -5.40 18.20 9.91
CA LYS A 473 -5.92 18.33 11.27
C LYS A 473 -7.06 17.34 11.53
N PRO A 474 -7.14 16.79 12.75
CA PRO A 474 -8.33 16.13 13.27
C PRO A 474 -9.61 16.97 13.08
N THR A 475 -10.70 16.34 12.65
CA THR A 475 -12.04 16.94 12.67
C THR A 475 -12.74 16.70 14.02
N PRO A 476 -13.81 17.43 14.37
CA PRO A 476 -14.56 17.16 15.60
C PRO A 476 -15.11 15.73 15.69
N LYS A 477 -15.67 15.20 14.59
CA LYS A 477 -16.15 13.81 14.51
C LYS A 477 -15.00 12.82 14.70
N TYR A 478 -13.84 13.07 14.12
CA TYR A 478 -12.65 12.25 14.34
C TYR A 478 -12.28 12.18 15.83
N ALA A 479 -12.32 13.30 16.56
CA ALA A 479 -11.95 13.32 17.97
C ALA A 479 -12.89 12.44 18.83
N GLU A 480 -14.20 12.49 18.53
CA GLU A 480 -15.20 11.64 19.22
C GLU A 480 -15.02 10.16 18.89
N GLU A 481 -14.91 9.80 17.60
CA GLU A 481 -14.77 8.41 17.17
C GLU A 481 -13.46 7.79 17.64
N THR A 482 -12.37 8.54 17.67
CA THR A 482 -11.07 8.04 18.16
C THR A 482 -11.09 7.78 19.65
N GLN A 483 -11.78 8.60 20.45
CA GLN A 483 -11.97 8.32 21.87
C GLN A 483 -12.75 7.00 22.07
N ARG A 484 -13.88 6.82 21.36
CA ARG A 484 -14.68 5.60 21.42
C ARG A 484 -13.89 4.36 20.96
N MET A 485 -13.04 4.52 19.94
CA MET A 485 -12.15 3.47 19.46
C MET A 485 -11.10 3.08 20.51
N MET A 486 -10.50 4.04 21.21
CA MET A 486 -9.56 3.79 22.30
C MET A 486 -10.24 3.05 23.45
N GLU A 487 -11.44 3.49 23.85
CA GLU A 487 -12.25 2.81 24.87
C GLU A 487 -12.56 1.36 24.46
N ASP A 488 -12.94 1.11 23.19
CA ASP A 488 -13.17 -0.24 22.68
C ASP A 488 -11.89 -1.09 22.66
N MET A 489 -10.75 -0.53 22.23
CA MET A 489 -9.46 -1.23 22.25
C MET A 489 -9.08 -1.65 23.68
N THR A 490 -9.25 -0.75 24.66
CA THR A 490 -8.97 -1.09 26.06
C THR A 490 -9.94 -2.16 26.59
N SER A 491 -11.22 -2.12 26.23
CA SER A 491 -12.20 -3.15 26.58
C SER A 491 -11.84 -4.51 25.99
N VAL A 492 -11.43 -4.56 24.71
CA VAL A 492 -10.98 -5.79 24.04
C VAL A 492 -9.69 -6.31 24.67
N ALA A 493 -8.70 -5.45 24.89
CA ALA A 493 -7.44 -5.81 25.54
C ALA A 493 -7.66 -6.44 26.92
N ASN A 494 -8.53 -5.85 27.76
CA ASN A 494 -8.84 -6.33 29.10
C ASN A 494 -9.54 -7.70 29.14
N LYS A 495 -10.07 -8.19 28.01
CA LYS A 495 -10.57 -9.58 27.90
C LYS A 495 -9.45 -10.59 27.61
N LEU A 496 -8.35 -10.13 27.03
CA LEU A 496 -7.22 -10.97 26.60
C LEU A 496 -6.08 -10.96 27.61
N GLY A 497 -5.73 -9.78 28.14
CA GLY A 497 -4.79 -9.72 29.25
C GLY A 497 -4.27 -8.36 29.66
N ALA A 498 -3.20 -8.38 30.44
CA ALA A 498 -2.64 -7.18 31.08
C ALA A 498 -1.68 -6.45 30.15
N TYR A 499 -1.67 -5.12 30.18
CA TYR A 499 -0.80 -4.31 29.34
C TYR A 499 0.68 -4.57 29.62
N LEU A 500 1.49 -4.64 28.56
CA LEU A 500 2.93 -4.64 28.67
C LEU A 500 3.44 -3.24 29.02
N PRO A 501 4.38 -3.10 29.97
CA PRO A 501 5.05 -1.83 30.22
C PRO A 501 5.71 -1.29 28.95
N LYS A 502 5.57 0.02 28.69
CA LYS A 502 6.01 0.74 27.47
C LYS A 502 5.16 0.49 26.22
N SER A 503 4.18 -0.38 26.29
CA SER A 503 3.20 -0.66 25.24
C SER A 503 1.78 -0.55 25.77
N GLU A 504 1.57 0.36 26.73
CA GLU A 504 0.24 0.74 27.22
C GLU A 504 -0.59 1.38 26.09
N PRO A 505 -1.93 1.41 26.22
CA PRO A 505 -2.83 2.04 25.25
C PRO A 505 -2.40 3.46 24.90
N GLN A 506 -2.10 3.68 23.62
CA GLN A 506 -1.61 4.95 23.10
C GLN A 506 -2.09 5.18 21.66
N PHE A 507 -2.16 6.45 21.25
CA PHE A 507 -2.27 6.79 19.83
C PHE A 507 -0.88 6.87 19.22
N MET A 508 -0.76 6.34 18.01
CA MET A 508 0.46 6.40 17.23
C MET A 508 0.55 7.74 16.50
N THR A 509 1.78 8.16 16.16
CA THR A 509 2.02 9.40 15.41
C THR A 509 1.19 9.41 14.11
N PRO A 510 0.49 10.51 13.78
CA PRO A 510 -0.30 10.61 12.54
C PRO A 510 0.53 10.28 11.30
N GLY A 511 -0.03 9.48 10.39
CA GLY A 511 0.64 8.94 9.20
C GLY A 511 1.33 7.59 9.40
N LEU A 512 1.49 7.12 10.65
CA LEU A 512 2.20 5.84 10.89
C LEU A 512 1.40 4.61 10.42
N ALA A 513 0.10 4.75 10.18
CA ALA A 513 -0.71 3.70 9.56
C ALA A 513 -0.34 3.47 8.09
N LEU A 514 0.24 4.49 7.41
CA LEU A 514 0.60 4.45 5.98
C LEU A 514 -0.59 4.10 5.07
N HIS A 515 -1.79 4.56 5.47
CA HIS A 515 -3.05 4.29 4.81
C HIS A 515 -3.63 5.56 4.17
N LEU A 516 -2.78 6.57 3.89
CA LEU A 516 -3.15 7.80 3.23
C LEU A 516 -4.00 7.57 1.97
N GLY A 517 -5.20 8.14 1.98
CA GLY A 517 -6.20 8.07 0.92
C GLY A 517 -6.61 9.45 0.39
N GLY A 518 -7.42 9.47 -0.67
CA GLY A 518 -8.06 10.67 -1.20
C GLY A 518 -7.16 11.63 -2.00
N THR A 519 -5.85 11.42 -2.07
CA THR A 519 -4.92 12.35 -2.72
C THR A 519 -5.10 12.49 -4.24
N THR A 520 -5.68 11.47 -4.90
CA THR A 520 -6.10 11.47 -6.30
C THR A 520 -7.53 10.91 -6.42
N ARG A 521 -8.41 11.33 -5.51
CA ARG A 521 -9.73 10.73 -5.28
C ARG A 521 -10.57 10.58 -6.54
N LEU A 522 -11.27 9.44 -6.63
CA LEU A 522 -12.25 9.19 -7.68
C LEU A 522 -13.60 9.85 -7.35
N GLY A 523 -14.43 10.06 -8.36
CA GLY A 523 -15.80 10.49 -8.15
C GLY A 523 -16.71 10.15 -9.33
N LEU A 524 -18.02 10.23 -9.06
CA LEU A 524 -19.04 10.31 -10.10
C LEU A 524 -18.98 11.68 -10.78
N GLY A 525 -19.69 11.84 -11.90
CA GLY A 525 -19.70 13.10 -12.66
C GLY A 525 -20.09 14.32 -11.84
N GLU A 526 -21.11 14.19 -10.98
CA GLU A 526 -21.54 15.24 -10.04
C GLU A 526 -20.46 15.61 -8.99
N HIS A 527 -19.46 14.75 -8.81
CA HIS A 527 -18.34 14.96 -7.89
C HIS A 527 -17.08 15.49 -8.59
N LYS A 528 -17.11 15.82 -9.89
CA LYS A 528 -15.94 16.32 -10.63
C LYS A 528 -15.25 17.49 -9.92
N ASP A 529 -16.02 18.42 -9.35
CA ASP A 529 -15.50 19.62 -8.69
C ASP A 529 -14.90 19.35 -7.30
N ILE A 530 -14.91 18.11 -6.85
CA ILE A 530 -14.22 17.68 -5.63
C ILE A 530 -13.32 16.47 -5.88
N SER A 531 -13.14 15.98 -7.12
CA SER A 531 -12.36 14.77 -7.42
C SER A 531 -11.34 14.98 -8.54
N VAL A 532 -10.44 14.01 -8.71
CA VAL A 532 -9.34 14.04 -9.69
C VAL A 532 -9.65 13.20 -10.91
N ALA A 533 -10.31 12.06 -10.71
CA ALA A 533 -10.61 11.09 -11.76
C ALA A 533 -12.02 10.50 -11.62
N ASN A 534 -12.54 9.88 -12.69
CA ASN A 534 -13.78 9.10 -12.64
C ASN A 534 -13.54 7.70 -12.02
N PHE A 535 -14.58 6.89 -11.83
CA PHE A 535 -14.44 5.51 -11.33
C PHE A 535 -13.86 4.49 -12.34
N ASN A 536 -13.40 4.92 -13.51
CA ASN A 536 -12.47 4.13 -14.33
C ASN A 536 -11.00 4.53 -14.06
N SER A 537 -10.77 5.29 -12.99
CA SER A 537 -9.50 5.91 -12.61
C SER A 537 -8.87 6.79 -13.69
N GLN A 538 -9.69 7.30 -14.63
CA GLN A 538 -9.27 8.20 -15.70
C GLN A 538 -9.38 9.64 -15.21
N ILE A 539 -8.29 10.41 -15.32
CA ILE A 539 -8.28 11.81 -14.88
C ILE A 539 -9.31 12.61 -15.68
N TRP A 540 -10.09 13.45 -15.00
CA TRP A 540 -11.12 14.26 -15.65
C TRP A 540 -10.54 15.10 -16.79
N ASN A 541 -11.25 15.18 -17.90
CA ASN A 541 -10.86 15.88 -19.12
C ASN A 541 -9.61 15.31 -19.83
N PHE A 542 -8.99 14.23 -19.34
CA PHE A 542 -7.87 13.56 -20.02
C PHE A 542 -8.33 12.35 -20.81
N SER A 543 -7.84 12.19 -22.03
CA SER A 543 -8.18 11.03 -22.86
C SER A 543 -7.39 9.77 -22.50
N ASN A 544 -6.17 9.91 -21.99
CA ASN A 544 -5.21 8.80 -21.87
C ASN A 544 -4.35 8.79 -20.59
N LEU A 545 -4.81 9.45 -19.52
CA LEU A 545 -4.09 9.53 -18.25
C LEU A 545 -4.92 8.93 -17.11
N PHE A 546 -4.32 8.00 -16.37
CA PHE A 546 -4.96 7.20 -15.34
C PHE A 546 -4.14 7.21 -14.04
N VAL A 547 -4.81 7.00 -12.91
CA VAL A 547 -4.19 6.97 -11.57
C VAL A 547 -4.48 5.67 -10.84
N GLY A 548 -3.58 5.25 -9.95
CA GLY A 548 -3.77 4.07 -9.11
C GLY A 548 -3.23 4.25 -7.69
N GLY A 549 -3.78 3.51 -6.75
CA GLY A 549 -3.30 3.45 -5.36
C GLY A 549 -4.34 3.94 -4.36
N ASN A 550 -3.96 3.97 -3.08
CA ASN A 550 -4.84 4.37 -1.99
C ASN A 550 -5.42 5.79 -2.18
N GLY A 551 -4.66 6.68 -2.83
CA GLY A 551 -5.08 8.03 -3.18
C GLY A 551 -6.38 8.11 -4.00
N THR A 552 -6.76 7.03 -4.71
CA THR A 552 -7.99 7.00 -5.49
C THR A 552 -9.24 6.84 -4.62
N ILE A 553 -9.12 6.31 -3.40
CA ILE A 553 -10.27 6.02 -2.52
C ILE A 553 -10.88 7.34 -2.01
N PRO A 554 -12.16 7.64 -2.31
CA PRO A 554 -12.77 8.92 -1.96
C PRO A 554 -13.51 8.95 -0.62
N THR A 555 -13.74 7.78 -0.02
CA THR A 555 -14.47 7.57 1.24
C THR A 555 -13.52 7.55 2.42
N PRO A 556 -13.99 7.86 3.64
CA PRO A 556 -13.27 7.50 4.86
C PRO A 556 -13.26 5.97 5.03
N PHE A 557 -12.15 5.39 5.49
CA PHE A 557 -12.02 3.95 5.71
C PHE A 557 -11.06 3.65 6.85
N GLY A 558 -11.30 2.54 7.56
CA GLY A 558 -10.46 2.04 8.66
C GLY A 558 -9.76 0.73 8.27
N ALA A 559 -10.39 -0.09 7.43
CA ALA A 559 -9.80 -1.30 6.86
C ALA A 559 -8.55 -0.99 6.01
N ASN A 560 -7.63 -1.94 5.89
CA ASN A 560 -6.42 -1.78 5.07
C ASN A 560 -6.81 -1.61 3.57
N PRO A 561 -6.31 -0.58 2.87
CA PRO A 561 -6.87 -0.16 1.59
C PRO A 561 -6.39 -0.92 0.35
N THR A 562 -5.31 -1.69 0.45
CA THR A 562 -4.60 -2.21 -0.73
C THR A 562 -5.48 -3.09 -1.62
N LEU A 563 -6.32 -3.95 -1.03
CA LEU A 563 -7.21 -4.83 -1.78
C LEU A 563 -8.22 -4.01 -2.60
N THR A 564 -8.84 -2.99 -2.00
CA THR A 564 -9.75 -2.06 -2.68
C THR A 564 -9.04 -1.28 -3.79
N SER A 565 -7.79 -0.85 -3.58
CA SER A 565 -7.00 -0.22 -4.63
C SER A 565 -6.68 -1.16 -5.80
N MET A 566 -6.45 -2.45 -5.54
CA MET A 566 -6.31 -3.46 -6.60
C MET A 566 -7.61 -3.63 -7.40
N CYS A 567 -8.77 -3.65 -6.75
CA CYS A 567 -10.08 -3.68 -7.41
C CYS A 567 -10.26 -2.53 -8.40
N LEU A 568 -9.96 -1.29 -7.96
CA LEU A 568 -10.06 -0.11 -8.81
C LEU A 568 -9.03 -0.13 -9.97
N ALA A 569 -7.84 -0.70 -9.75
CA ALA A 569 -6.84 -0.89 -10.79
C ALA A 569 -7.27 -1.90 -11.86
N MET A 570 -7.89 -3.03 -11.47
CA MET A 570 -8.43 -4.03 -12.40
C MET A 570 -9.52 -3.44 -13.31
N ARG A 571 -10.41 -2.64 -12.72
CA ARG A 571 -11.46 -1.91 -13.46
C ARG A 571 -10.85 -0.88 -14.42
N ALA A 572 -9.86 -0.12 -13.99
CA ALA A 572 -9.19 0.86 -14.83
C ALA A 572 -8.40 0.21 -15.98
N ALA A 573 -7.75 -0.94 -15.73
CA ALA A 573 -7.07 -1.70 -16.77
C ALA A 573 -8.04 -2.15 -17.88
N HIS A 574 -9.27 -2.53 -17.54
CA HIS A 574 -10.31 -2.80 -18.53
C HIS A 574 -10.62 -1.58 -19.41
N LYS A 575 -10.79 -0.39 -18.81
CA LYS A 575 -11.04 0.85 -19.56
C LYS A 575 -9.87 1.19 -20.49
N ILE A 576 -8.63 0.95 -20.06
CA ILE A 576 -7.44 1.15 -20.89
C ILE A 576 -7.47 0.20 -22.09
N ALA A 577 -7.73 -1.10 -21.88
CA ALA A 577 -7.86 -2.08 -22.96
C ALA A 577 -8.96 -1.71 -23.97
N GLU A 578 -10.15 -1.34 -23.49
CA GLU A 578 -11.26 -0.86 -24.35
C GLU A 578 -10.84 0.36 -25.19
N SER A 579 -10.05 1.27 -24.61
CA SER A 579 -9.58 2.48 -25.29
C SER A 579 -8.48 2.20 -26.31
N LEU A 580 -7.64 1.19 -26.07
CA LEU A 580 -6.59 0.73 -26.98
C LEU A 580 -7.18 0.02 -28.21
N ASP A 581 -8.23 -0.79 -28.01
CA ASP A 581 -8.92 -1.49 -29.11
C ASP A 581 -9.86 -0.59 -29.90
N GLY A 582 -10.37 0.47 -29.27
CA GLY A 582 -11.28 1.44 -29.85
C GLY A 582 -10.63 2.80 -30.06
N SER A 583 -10.98 3.76 -29.21
CA SER A 583 -10.42 5.11 -29.25
C SER A 583 -10.38 5.74 -27.86
N PHE A 584 -9.34 6.52 -27.61
CA PHE A 584 -9.21 7.31 -26.39
C PHE A 584 -10.14 8.53 -26.45
N SER A 585 -10.95 8.70 -25.41
CA SER A 585 -11.85 9.85 -25.26
C SER A 585 -11.69 10.46 -23.86
N PRO A 586 -11.76 11.81 -23.72
CA PRO A 586 -11.69 12.45 -22.42
C PRO A 586 -12.77 11.97 -21.44
N ALA A 587 -12.41 11.77 -20.18
CA ALA A 587 -13.39 11.50 -19.12
C ALA A 587 -14.25 12.76 -18.88
N LEU A 588 -15.56 12.64 -19.11
CA LEU A 588 -16.53 13.72 -18.95
C LEU A 588 -17.51 13.41 -17.81
N PRO A 589 -18.03 14.43 -17.08
CA PRO A 589 -19.04 14.22 -16.04
C PRO A 589 -20.30 13.51 -16.50
N THR A 590 -20.64 13.63 -17.78
CA THR A 590 -21.83 13.02 -18.39
C THR A 590 -21.58 11.59 -18.87
N GLU A 591 -20.36 11.04 -18.71
CA GLU A 591 -20.04 9.66 -19.10
C GLU A 591 -20.84 8.68 -18.24
N VAL A 592 -21.56 7.78 -18.90
CA VAL A 592 -22.25 6.66 -18.22
C VAL A 592 -21.26 5.53 -18.02
N LEU A 593 -20.92 5.25 -16.76
CA LEU A 593 -20.06 4.13 -16.40
C LEU A 593 -20.74 2.80 -16.76
N ARG A 594 -19.94 1.83 -17.19
CA ARG A 594 -20.38 0.46 -17.47
C ARG A 594 -19.72 -0.53 -16.52
N PRO A 595 -20.43 -1.59 -16.08
CA PRO A 595 -19.83 -2.66 -15.29
C PRO A 595 -18.66 -3.32 -16.01
N THR A 596 -17.69 -3.79 -15.24
CA THR A 596 -16.57 -4.58 -15.77
C THR A 596 -17.12 -5.93 -16.28
N PRO A 597 -16.88 -6.33 -17.54
CA PRO A 597 -17.32 -7.63 -18.02
C PRO A 597 -16.66 -8.76 -17.22
N ALA A 598 -17.45 -9.74 -16.75
CA ALA A 598 -16.90 -10.88 -16.02
C ALA A 598 -15.86 -11.68 -16.84
N SER A 599 -15.96 -11.66 -18.18
CA SER A 599 -14.97 -12.26 -19.08
C SER A 599 -13.57 -11.66 -18.92
N TRP A 600 -13.46 -10.36 -18.65
CA TRP A 600 -12.19 -9.64 -18.46
C TRP A 600 -11.35 -10.21 -17.32
N LEU A 601 -12.00 -10.63 -16.24
CA LEU A 601 -11.33 -11.14 -15.03
C LEU A 601 -11.53 -12.64 -14.82
N SER A 602 -12.15 -13.34 -15.77
CA SER A 602 -12.46 -14.77 -15.64
C SER A 602 -11.22 -15.66 -15.38
N TRP A 603 -10.06 -15.26 -15.90
CA TRP A 603 -8.77 -15.93 -15.67
C TRP A 603 -8.35 -15.93 -14.20
N THR A 604 -8.83 -14.99 -13.38
CA THR A 604 -8.53 -14.95 -11.93
C THR A 604 -9.25 -16.05 -11.17
N THR A 605 -10.32 -16.64 -11.71
CA THR A 605 -11.18 -17.61 -11.00
C THR A 605 -11.27 -18.96 -11.71
N ASP A 606 -10.56 -19.14 -12.82
CA ASP A 606 -10.55 -20.35 -13.64
C ASP A 606 -9.20 -21.07 -13.49
N PRO A 607 -9.09 -22.11 -12.64
CA PRO A 607 -7.83 -22.83 -12.41
C PRO A 607 -7.24 -23.50 -13.66
N ASN A 608 -8.02 -23.63 -14.75
CA ASN A 608 -7.55 -24.17 -16.02
C ASN A 608 -7.00 -23.09 -16.95
N ASP A 609 -7.22 -21.81 -16.64
CA ASP A 609 -6.60 -20.72 -17.38
C ASP A 609 -5.10 -20.70 -17.06
N PRO A 610 -4.19 -20.72 -18.06
CA PRO A 610 -2.77 -20.62 -17.79
C PRO A 610 -2.41 -19.39 -16.97
N ASN A 611 -3.14 -18.28 -17.13
CA ASN A 611 -2.92 -17.03 -16.39
C ASN A 611 -3.47 -17.06 -14.96
N PHE A 612 -4.11 -18.14 -14.53
CA PHE A 612 -4.57 -18.31 -13.16
C PHE A 612 -3.42 -18.09 -12.16
N PRO A 613 -3.61 -17.25 -11.12
CA PRO A 613 -2.60 -17.01 -10.10
C PRO A 613 -2.24 -18.29 -9.31
N ILE A 614 -0.97 -18.68 -9.34
CA ILE A 614 -0.46 -19.82 -8.55
C ILE A 614 0.41 -19.26 -7.42
N HIS A 615 -0.05 -19.45 -6.17
CA HIS A 615 0.61 -18.87 -5.00
C HIS A 615 1.57 -19.81 -4.28
N THR A 616 1.47 -21.11 -4.55
CA THR A 616 2.38 -22.10 -3.97
C THR A 616 3.70 -22.08 -4.70
N ARG A 617 4.79 -21.77 -3.99
CA ARG A 617 6.14 -21.91 -4.54
C ARG A 617 6.53 -23.35 -4.78
N THR A 618 7.01 -23.64 -5.99
CA THR A 618 7.89 -24.79 -6.20
C THR A 618 9.20 -24.47 -5.48
N VAL A 619 9.45 -25.16 -4.36
CA VAL A 619 10.66 -24.96 -3.55
C VAL A 619 11.89 -25.29 -4.41
N HIS A 620 12.55 -24.24 -4.90
CA HIS A 620 13.76 -24.21 -5.74
C HIS A 620 13.67 -24.79 -7.17
N LYS A 621 14.09 -23.99 -8.16
CA LYS A 621 15.14 -24.32 -9.13
C LYS A 621 15.72 -23.05 -9.81
N GLN A 622 17.00 -22.82 -9.50
CA GLN A 622 18.01 -21.90 -10.07
C GLN A 622 18.07 -20.43 -9.62
N VAL A 623 19.30 -20.03 -9.28
CA VAL A 623 19.82 -18.70 -8.90
C VAL A 623 20.13 -17.92 -10.16
#